data_AF-A0A183D1N8-F1
#
_entry.id   AF-A0A183D1N8-F1
#
_cell.length_a   1.000
_cell.length_b   1.000
_cell.length_c   1.000
_cell.angle_alpha   90.00
_cell.angle_beta   90.00
_cell.angle_gamma   90.00
#
_symmetry.space_group_name_H-M   'P 1'
#
loop_
_entity.id
_entity.type
_entity.pdbx_description
1 polymer ?
#
loop_
_entity_poly.entity_id
_entity_poly.type
_entity_poly.pdbx_seq_one_letter_code
_entity_poly.pdbx_strand_id
1 'polypeptide(L)' 'LSFENSICRDYITEKLFKRMERLLVPVVLKKSLYNDILPEGSFIAADDFKSPRELAVYLDYLENNRTAYLR' A
#
# COMPACT_ATOMS: atom_id res chain seq x y z
N LEU A 1 -7.16 1.61 2.69
CA LEU A 1 -7.02 0.81 1.45
C LEU A 1 -7.15 1.70 0.22
N SER A 2 -6.33 1.44 -0.80
CA SER A 2 -6.23 2.15 -2.08
C SER A 2 -6.22 1.17 -3.26
N PHE A 3 -7.12 0.19 -3.21
CA PHE A 3 -7.22 -0.82 -4.26
C PHE A 3 -7.92 -0.25 -5.49
N GLU A 4 -7.34 -0.52 -6.66
CA GLU A 4 -8.01 -0.27 -7.93
C GLU A 4 -8.97 -1.40 -8.28
N ASN A 5 -9.97 -1.07 -9.09
CA ASN A 5 -11.03 -2.00 -9.46
C ASN A 5 -10.51 -3.20 -10.28
N SER A 6 -9.35 -3.04 -10.93
CA SER A 6 -8.70 -4.05 -11.75
C SER A 6 -7.18 -3.92 -11.64
N ILE A 7 -6.46 -5.05 -11.77
CA ILE A 7 -4.99 -5.05 -11.87
C ILE A 7 -4.63 -4.78 -13.33
N CYS A 8 -4.25 -3.55 -13.66
CA CYS A 8 -3.90 -3.14 -15.00
C CYS A 8 -2.73 -2.16 -14.99
N ARG A 9 -1.82 -2.29 -15.97
CA ARG A 9 -0.71 -1.37 -16.15
C ARG A 9 -1.25 0.04 -16.42
N ASP A 10 -0.63 1.05 -15.83
CA ASP A 10 -0.97 2.47 -15.96
C ASP A 10 -2.38 2.86 -15.45
N TYR A 11 -3.13 1.92 -14.87
CA TYR A 11 -4.45 2.20 -14.30
C TYR A 11 -4.33 2.59 -12.82
N ILE A 12 -3.90 3.82 -12.58
CA ILE A 12 -3.74 4.41 -11.25
C ILE A 12 -4.63 5.64 -11.15
N THR A 13 -5.52 5.64 -10.17
CA THR A 13 -6.57 6.66 -10.02
C THR A 13 -6.39 7.50 -8.77
N GLU A 14 -7.37 8.35 -8.47
CA GLU A 14 -7.38 9.24 -7.30
C GLU A 14 -7.28 8.49 -5.97
N LYS A 15 -7.58 7.19 -5.92
CA LYS A 15 -7.54 6.38 -4.69
C LYS A 15 -6.15 6.33 -4.06
N LEU A 16 -5.09 6.32 -4.88
CA LEU A 16 -3.72 6.40 -4.40
C LEU A 16 -3.44 7.81 -3.88
N PHE A 17 -3.63 8.82 -4.73
CA PHE A 17 -3.29 10.21 -4.43
C PHE A 17 -4.03 10.75 -3.21
N LYS A 18 -5.33 10.46 -3.06
CA LYS A 18 -6.13 10.87 -1.90
C LYS A 18 -5.62 10.33 -0.56
N ARG A 19 -4.87 9.22 -0.52
CA ARG A 19 -4.23 8.75 0.72
C ARG A 19 -2.96 9.51 1.01
N MET A 20 -2.13 9.72 0.00
CA MET A 20 -0.88 10.48 0.14
C MET A 20 -1.16 11.94 0.53
N GLU A 21 -2.17 12.57 -0.07
CA GLU A 21 -2.63 13.93 0.30
C GLU A 21 -3.06 14.04 1.77
N ARG A 22 -3.51 12.93 2.36
CA ARG A 22 -3.92 12.85 3.77
C ARG A 22 -2.80 12.37 4.68
N LEU A 23 -1.58 12.27 4.18
CA LEU A 23 -0.41 11.75 4.90
C LEU A 23 -0.62 10.31 5.43
N LEU A 24 -1.36 9.50 4.67
CA LEU A 24 -1.61 8.09 4.97
C LEU A 24 -0.83 7.20 4.01
N VAL A 25 -0.27 6.11 4.53
CA VAL A 25 0.40 5.09 3.70
C VAL A 25 -0.66 4.32 2.89
N PRO A 26 -0.62 4.37 1.55
CA PRO A 26 -1.55 3.62 0.72
C PRO A 26 -1.25 2.12 0.75
N VAL A 27 -2.32 1.32 0.77
CA VAL A 27 -2.26 -0.15 0.60
C VAL A 27 -2.83 -0.49 -0.76
N VAL A 28 -2.02 -1.07 -1.64
CA VAL A 28 -2.32 -1.35 -3.06
C VAL A 28 -2.34 -2.86 -3.33
N LEU A 29 -2.88 -3.30 -4.48
CA LEU A 29 -3.02 -4.74 -4.78
C LEU A 29 -1.76 -5.39 -5.36
N LYS A 30 -1.03 -4.71 -6.23
CA LYS A 30 0.04 -5.30 -7.05
C LYS A 30 1.27 -4.41 -7.08
N LYS A 31 2.35 -4.81 -6.42
CA LYS A 31 3.60 -4.04 -6.27
C LYS A 31 4.19 -3.57 -7.60
N SER A 32 4.26 -4.47 -8.57
CA SER A 32 4.89 -4.23 -9.87
C SER A 32 4.25 -3.09 -10.67
N LEU A 33 3.03 -2.65 -10.33
CA LEU A 33 2.37 -1.53 -10.99
C LEU A 33 2.79 -0.16 -10.43
N TYR A 34 3.45 -0.12 -9.27
CA TYR A 34 3.80 1.12 -8.56
C TYR A 34 5.30 1.34 -8.39
N ASN A 35 6.14 0.31 -8.57
CA ASN A 35 7.59 0.40 -8.37
C ASN A 35 8.28 1.50 -9.21
N ASP A 36 7.80 1.76 -10.42
CA ASP A 36 8.38 2.77 -11.32
C ASP A 36 7.78 4.18 -11.10
N ILE A 37 6.81 4.30 -10.18
CA ILE A 37 5.98 5.50 -10.01
C ILE A 37 6.18 6.09 -8.62
N LEU A 38 6.36 5.23 -7.60
CA LEU A 38 6.47 5.62 -6.21
C LEU A 38 7.81 5.14 -5.62
N PRO A 39 8.43 5.93 -4.72
CA PRO A 39 9.60 5.47 -3.97
C PRO A 39 9.33 4.19 -3.19
N GLU A 40 10.36 3.36 -3.03
CA GLU A 40 10.28 2.21 -2.13
C GLU A 40 9.95 2.65 -0.69
N GLY A 41 9.10 1.87 -0.01
CA GLY A 41 8.66 2.19 1.35
C GLY A 41 7.51 3.19 1.44
N SER A 42 7.13 3.88 0.35
CA SER A 42 6.03 4.86 0.39
C SER A 42 4.63 4.24 0.29
N PHE A 43 4.53 2.92 0.16
CA PHE A 43 3.27 2.17 0.04
C PHE A 43 3.43 0.73 0.54
N ILE A 44 2.31 0.07 0.82
CA ILE A 44 2.25 -1.35 1.18
C ILE A 44 1.57 -2.10 0.04
N ALA A 45 2.23 -3.11 -0.52
CA ALA A 45 1.64 -3.97 -1.54
C ALA A 45 1.03 -5.22 -0.91
N ALA A 46 -0.25 -5.50 -1.20
CA ALA A 46 -0.93 -6.68 -0.67
C ALA A 46 -0.34 -7.99 -1.21
N ASP A 47 0.20 -7.99 -2.42
CA ASP A 47 0.83 -9.17 -3.05
C ASP A 47 2.28 -9.43 -2.59
N ASP A 48 2.84 -8.60 -1.71
CA ASP A 48 4.07 -8.94 -0.96
C ASP A 48 3.79 -9.98 0.14
N PHE A 49 2.52 -10.21 0.48
CA PHE A 49 2.10 -11.16 1.52
C PHE A 49 1.50 -12.42 0.90
N LYS A 50 1.71 -13.57 1.54
CA LYS A 50 1.20 -14.87 1.07
C LYS A 50 -0.32 -14.99 1.22
N SER A 51 -0.94 -14.18 2.08
CA SER A 51 -2.39 -14.18 2.31
C SER A 51 -2.90 -12.85 2.88
N PRO A 52 -4.20 -12.56 2.73
CA PRO A 52 -4.83 -11.41 3.40
C PRO A 52 -4.67 -11.41 4.91
N ARG A 53 -4.57 -12.60 5.53
CA ARG A 53 -4.34 -12.73 6.98
C ARG A 53 -2.96 -12.21 7.38
N GLU A 54 -1.94 -12.51 6.59
CA GLU A 54 -0.57 -12.04 6.85
C GLU A 54 -0.46 -10.53 6.69
N LEU A 55 -1.10 -9.97 5.65
CA LEU A 55 -1.24 -8.52 5.52
C LEU A 55 -1.92 -7.91 6.75
N ALA A 56 -3.02 -8.50 7.23
CA ALA A 56 -3.73 -8.01 8.42
C ALA A 56 -2.83 -8.02 9.68
N VAL A 57 -2.06 -9.09 9.89
CA VAL A 57 -1.08 -9.17 10.99
C VAL A 57 -0.02 -8.08 10.87
N TYR A 58 0.47 -7.80 9.67
CA TYR A 58 1.45 -6.72 9.45
C TYR A 58 0.85 -5.33 9.72
N LEU A 59 -0.39 -5.09 9.29
CA LEU A 59 -1.08 -3.83 9.56
C LEU A 59 -1.34 -3.63 11.07
N ASP A 60 -1.71 -4.69 11.79
CA ASP A 60 -1.85 -4.66 13.25
C ASP A 60 -0.51 -4.36 13.95
N TYR A 61 0.59 -4.94 13.47
CA TYR A 61 1.93 -4.60 13.94
C TYR A 61 2.26 -3.11 13.74
N LEU A 62 1.97 -2.55 12.56
CA LEU A 62 2.23 -1.12 12.28
C LEU A 62 1.37 -0.19 13.13
N GLU A 63 0.10 -0.53 13.35
CA GLU A 63 -0.80 0.22 14.23
C GLU A 63 -0.26 0.30 15.67
N ASN A 64 0.30 -0.81 16.15
CA ASN A 64 0.85 -0.91 17.51
C ASN A 64 2.34 -0.48 17.62
N ASN A 65 3.01 -0.18 16.51
CA ASN A 65 4.43 0.21 16.49
C ASN A 65 4.65 1.49 15.68
N ARG A 66 4.58 2.63 16.39
CA ARG A 66 4.74 3.97 15.80
C ARG A 66 6.09 4.18 15.11
N THR A 67 7.17 3.60 15.62
CA THR A 67 8.50 3.72 15.01
C THR A 67 8.56 2.99 13.68
N ALA A 68 7.92 1.82 13.59
CA ALA A 68 7.82 1.10 12.33
C ALA A 68 6.91 1.81 11.31
N TYR A 69 5.80 2.41 11.77
CA TYR A 69 4.89 3.17 10.90
C TYR A 69 5.52 4.44 10.30
N LEU A 70 6.39 5.12 11.04
CA LEU A 70 7.03 6.38 10.61
C LEU A 70 8.34 6.21 9.82
N ARG A 71 8.78 4.96 9.62
CA ARG A 71 10.02 4.65 8.91
C ARG A 71 9.80 4.69 7.40
#